data_AF-A0A353VK01-F1
#
_entry.id   AF-A0A353VK01-F1
#
_cell.length_a   1.000
_cell.length_b   1.000
_cell.length_c   1.000
_cell.angle_alpha   90.00
_cell.angle_beta   90.00
_cell.angle_gamma   90.00
#
_symmetry.space_group_name_H-M   'P 1'
#
loop_
_entity.id
_entity.type
_entity.pdbx_description
1 polymer ?
#
loop_
_entity_poly.entity_id
_entity_poly.type
_entity_poly.pdbx_seq_one_letter_code
_entity_poly.pdbx_strand_id
1 'polypeptide(L)' 'MSSNMRIPKICQECGSDFIAKTTVTQYCSDRCSKRAYKKRKRK' A
#
# COMPACT_ATOMS: atom_id res chain seq x y z
N MET A 1 6.87 7.92 -20.06
CA MET A 1 6.41 6.93 -19.06
C MET A 1 5.39 7.60 -18.13
N SER A 2 4.19 7.87 -18.63
CA SER A 2 3.13 8.61 -17.91
C SER A 2 1.82 7.83 -17.91
N SER A 3 1.85 6.61 -17.38
CA SER A 3 0.64 5.82 -17.18
C SER A 3 -0.01 6.28 -15.87
N ASN A 4 -0.95 7.22 -15.96
CA ASN A 4 -1.80 7.67 -14.84
C ASN A 4 -2.80 6.57 -14.46
N MET A 5 -2.29 5.40 -14.05
CA MET A 5 -3.14 4.27 -13.64
C MET A 5 -3.67 4.56 -12.23
N ARG A 6 -4.99 4.68 -12.11
CA ARG A 6 -5.69 4.81 -10.83
C ARG A 6 -6.40 3.49 -10.55
N ILE A 7 -5.84 2.69 -9.66
CA ILE A 7 -6.34 1.35 -9.35
C ILE A 7 -6.91 1.39 -7.92
N PRO A 8 -8.22 1.21 -7.73
CA PRO A 8 -8.79 1.06 -6.39
C PRO A 8 -8.26 -0.24 -5.77
N LYS A 9 -7.65 -0.14 -4.59
CA LYS A 9 -7.10 -1.26 -3.84
C LYS A 9 -7.43 -1.09 -2.36
N ILE A 10 -7.42 -2.20 -1.64
CA ILE A 10 -7.56 -2.23 -0.19
C ILE A 10 -6.16 -2.37 0.42
N CYS A 11 -5.87 -1.57 1.44
CA CYS A 11 -4.59 -1.62 2.14
C CYS A 11 -4.48 -2.90 2.98
N GLN A 12 -3.42 -3.69 2.76
CA GLN A 12 -3.22 -4.95 3.49
C GLN A 12 -2.95 -4.80 5.00
N GLU A 13 -2.62 -3.60 5.48
CA GLU A 13 -2.29 -3.37 6.89
C GLU A 13 -3.43 -2.79 7.72
N CYS A 14 -4.28 -1.97 7.11
CA CYS A 14 -5.35 -1.26 7.82
C CYS A 14 -6.73 -1.49 7.20
N GLY A 15 -6.84 -2.20 6.09
CA GLY A 15 -8.12 -2.48 5.43
C GLY A 15 -8.79 -1.27 4.80
N SER A 16 -8.09 -0.14 4.67
CA SER A 16 -8.66 1.08 4.05
C SER A 16 -8.59 1.05 2.53
N ASP A 17 -9.63 1.59 1.91
CA ASP A 17 -9.73 1.76 0.46
C ASP A 17 -8.81 2.90 0.03
N PHE A 18 -7.96 2.66 -0.97
CA PHE A 18 -7.09 3.68 -1.52
C PHE A 18 -6.92 3.53 -3.03
N ILE A 19 -6.61 4.65 -3.67
CA ILE A 19 -6.33 4.68 -5.11
C ILE A 19 -4.83 4.55 -5.31
N ALA A 20 -4.38 3.36 -5.74
CA ALA A 20 -3.01 3.09 -6.08
C ALA A 20 -2.65 3.71 -7.43
N LYS A 21 -1.46 4.32 -7.51
CA LYS A 21 -0.90 4.87 -8.76
C LYS A 21 -0.04 3.86 -9.53
N THR A 22 0.39 2.79 -8.86
CA THR A 22 1.22 1.73 -9.44
C THR A 22 0.70 0.35 -9.03
N THR A 23 0.95 -0.65 -9.86
CA THR A 23 0.56 -2.04 -9.61
C THR A 23 1.26 -2.64 -8.38
N VAL A 24 2.45 -2.15 -8.04
CA VAL A 24 3.25 -2.62 -6.89
C VAL A 24 2.82 -2.03 -5.54
N THR A 25 2.04 -0.95 -5.53
CA THR A 25 1.59 -0.33 -4.28
C THR A 25 0.57 -1.24 -3.58
N GLN A 26 0.89 -1.64 -2.34
CA GLN A 26 0.07 -2.52 -1.48
C GLN A 26 -0.50 -1.80 -0.26
N TYR A 27 -0.02 -0.59 0.03
CA TYR A 27 -0.38 0.17 1.23
C TYR A 27 -0.87 1.57 0.87
N CYS A 28 -1.82 2.07 1.67
CA CYS A 28 -2.39 3.41 1.46
C CYS A 28 -1.41 4.54 1.84
N SER A 29 -0.40 4.27 2.67
CA SER A 29 0.56 5.27 3.16
C SER A 29 1.87 4.64 3.66
N ASP A 30 2.90 5.46 3.76
CA ASP A 30 4.20 5.06 4.33
C ASP A 30 4.08 4.56 5.77
N ARG A 31 3.11 5.06 6.53
CA ARG A 31 2.83 4.60 7.89
C ARG A 31 2.44 3.12 7.91
N CYS A 32 1.59 2.71 6.98
CA CYS A 32 1.17 1.32 6.83
C CYS A 32 2.34 0.45 6.35
N SER A 33 3.11 0.91 5.37
CA SER A 33 4.33 0.22 4.92
C SER A 33 5.34 -0.01 6.06
N LYS A 34 5.62 1.01 6.87
CA LYS A 34 6.51 0.90 8.05
C LYS A 34 5.96 -0.05 9.11
N ARG A 35 4.64 -0.08 9.33
CA ARG A 35 3.99 -1.03 10.25
C ARG A 35 4.14 -2.47 9.74
N ALA A 36 3.88 -2.71 8.46
CA ALA A 36 4.09 -4.01 7.81
C ALA A 36 5.54 -4.48 7.96
N TYR A 37 6.50 -3.60 7.66
CA TYR A 37 7.93 -3.90 7.79
C TYR A 37 8.31 -4.28 9.23
N LYS A 38 7.86 -3.52 10.22
CA LYS A 38 8.09 -3.83 11.65
C LYS A 38 7.43 -5.15 12.07
N LYS A 39 6.22 -5.45 11.59
CA LYS A 39 5.54 -6.73 11.84
C LYS A 39 6.33 -7.90 11.25
N ARG A 40 6.81 -7.78 10.01
CA ARG A 40 7.64 -8.80 9.35
C ARG A 40 8.96 -9.04 10.10
N LYS A 41 9.61 -7.98 10.57
CA LYS A 41 10.90 -8.06 11.27
C LYS A 41 10.80 -8.53 12.72
N ARG A 42 9.61 -8.41 13.35
CA ARG A 42 9.36 -8.88 14.72
C ARG A 42 8.95 -10.36 14.79
N LYS A 43 8.67 -10.97 13.66
CA LYS A 43 8.47 -12.41 13.54
C LYS A 43 9.84 -13.08 13.41
#